data_AF-A0A4D4KTW2-F1
#
_entry.id   AF-A0A4D4KTW2-F1
#
_cell.length_a   1.000
_cell.length_b   1.000
_cell.length_c   1.000
_cell.angle_alpha   90.00
_cell.angle_beta   90.00
_cell.angle_gamma   90.00
#
_symmetry.space_group_name_H-M   'P 1'
#
loop_
_entity.id
_entity.type
_entity.pdbx_description
1 polymer ?
#
loop_
_entity_poly.entity_id
_entity_poly.type
_entity_poly.pdbx_seq_one_letter_code
_entity_poly.pdbx_strand_id
1 'polypeptide(L)'
;MSIVDFRTARRQDQESVREQDREDRRLDAELKRAAKEDERQAEADRRRQEREDEAARREQNRLDAERKAREDRERAEAARAAKAQAAKERRREQARRRKERRERIVAWANRVPKWLAEQLDLAAALAVMGCSIVPALISQAASLRDTGLVATMGMLGVVLIVLLPVMLECSAWAATAGEAKAMKAGRSPWPYRIAIYLFAGLAAWVNYLHGQNVGGEQYGMLLGSVLAASSIVPIAVWQLVQLGRHREYRDKMKAARRAARDARTTRRTRKRKLPKVWEAAVRLRAIAGYARLSEEDAWVIAYGVYEGAVMDVLPEDVLGLLSAEMLGSLVDAEDRRTAVLEELTQVRLARRKLAEEASEKGSEESADESAKGAATLPTRFFEASSTGLVIRPGTDLLRTVSPQITPSVPPSAHTSETAPTRTRDTTRPRKRPARAANPVRHLSPGARKAAAETAKAASADENAAIEEWIRGQLKAGHTVNRKTVEDETTRRRKETHGPKKAAKLGTPSKSWSYERIAAAKGRKRDRSA
;
A
#
# COMPACT_ATOMS: atom_id res chain seq x y z
N MET A 1 70.88 108.03 -24.10
CA MET A 1 70.16 106.95 -24.81
C MET A 1 69.12 107.58 -25.72
N SER A 2 69.17 107.26 -27.01
CA SER A 2 68.21 107.76 -28.00
C SER A 2 66.83 107.14 -27.74
N ILE A 3 65.77 107.90 -28.03
CA ILE A 3 64.37 107.45 -27.96
C ILE A 3 64.11 106.21 -28.82
N VAL A 4 64.95 105.97 -29.84
CA VAL A 4 64.86 104.79 -30.69
C VAL A 4 65.37 103.54 -29.97
N ASP A 5 66.45 103.64 -29.20
CA ASP A 5 67.05 102.51 -28.44
C ASP A 5 66.17 102.07 -27.26
N PHE A 6 65.53 103.03 -26.58
CA PHE A 6 64.59 102.71 -25.49
C PHE A 6 63.32 102.02 -26.00
N ARG A 7 62.90 102.33 -27.24
CA ARG A 7 61.73 101.70 -27.87
C ARG A 7 62.04 100.33 -28.46
N THR A 8 63.24 100.09 -28.97
CA THR A 8 63.68 98.76 -29.40
C THR A 8 63.93 97.83 -28.21
N ALA A 9 64.60 98.31 -27.16
CA ALA A 9 64.78 97.54 -25.92
C ALA A 9 63.43 97.18 -25.26
N ARG A 10 62.47 98.11 -25.19
CA ARG A 10 61.12 97.83 -24.66
C ARG A 10 60.30 96.88 -25.53
N ARG A 11 60.54 96.82 -26.85
CA ARG A 11 59.92 95.82 -27.73
C ARG A 11 60.54 94.44 -27.54
N GLN A 12 61.86 94.36 -27.40
CA GLN A 12 62.55 93.10 -27.10
C GLN A 12 62.17 92.55 -25.72
N ASP A 13 62.02 93.41 -24.70
CA ASP A 13 61.51 93.01 -23.38
C ASP A 13 60.04 92.57 -23.43
N GLN A 14 59.20 93.20 -24.26
CA GLN A 14 57.82 92.76 -24.44
C GLN A 14 57.71 91.45 -25.24
N GLU A 15 58.63 91.21 -26.17
CA GLU A 15 58.71 89.96 -26.90
C GLU A 15 59.22 88.82 -26.01
N SER A 16 60.24 89.06 -25.18
CA SER A 16 60.74 88.06 -24.22
C SER A 16 59.71 87.70 -23.15
N VAL A 17 58.95 88.67 -22.62
CA VAL A 17 57.84 88.39 -21.68
C VAL A 17 56.71 87.60 -22.34
N ARG A 18 56.43 87.86 -23.63
CA ARG A 18 55.42 87.08 -24.39
C ARG A 18 55.90 85.68 -24.73
N GLU A 19 57.20 85.49 -24.94
CA GLU A 19 57.78 84.16 -25.15
C GLU A 19 57.78 83.37 -23.84
N GLN A 20 58.17 83.98 -22.72
CA GLN A 20 58.07 83.36 -21.40
C GLN A 20 56.62 83.01 -21.02
N ASP A 21 55.65 83.90 -21.25
CA ASP A 21 54.23 83.59 -20.99
C ASP A 21 53.69 82.47 -21.91
N ARG A 22 54.27 82.29 -23.12
CA ARG A 22 53.93 81.15 -23.99
C ARG A 22 54.57 79.85 -23.48
N GLU A 23 55.78 79.91 -22.98
CA GLU A 23 56.49 78.76 -22.41
C GLU A 23 55.86 78.33 -21.08
N ASP A 24 55.53 79.27 -20.20
CA ASP A 24 54.84 79.01 -18.93
C ASP A 24 53.46 78.38 -19.17
N ARG A 25 52.71 78.84 -20.17
CA ARG A 25 51.43 78.22 -20.54
C ARG A 25 51.61 76.82 -21.15
N ARG A 26 52.71 76.55 -21.84
CA ARG A 26 53.02 75.20 -22.36
C ARG A 26 53.37 74.28 -21.20
N LEU A 27 54.22 74.71 -20.28
CA LEU A 27 54.61 73.94 -19.10
C LEU A 27 53.40 73.68 -18.17
N ASP A 28 52.56 74.68 -17.92
CA ASP A 28 51.33 74.50 -17.13
C ASP A 28 50.32 73.57 -17.82
N ALA A 29 50.22 73.63 -19.16
CA ALA A 29 49.39 72.69 -19.92
C ALA A 29 49.95 71.26 -19.89
N GLU A 30 51.27 71.08 -19.91
CA GLU A 30 51.93 69.77 -19.80
C GLU A 30 51.79 69.19 -18.39
N LEU A 31 52.01 70.00 -17.34
CA LEU A 31 51.80 69.58 -15.95
C LEU A 31 50.34 69.18 -15.69
N LYS A 32 49.38 69.93 -16.23
CA LYS A 32 47.95 69.58 -16.14
C LYS A 32 47.59 68.31 -16.92
N ARG A 33 48.32 67.97 -17.98
CA ARG A 33 48.14 66.70 -18.71
C ARG A 33 48.72 65.54 -17.91
N ALA A 34 49.94 65.68 -17.40
CA ALA A 34 50.58 64.68 -16.54
C ALA A 34 49.74 64.38 -15.29
N ALA A 35 49.28 65.41 -14.57
CA ALA A 35 48.44 65.22 -13.39
C ALA A 35 47.10 64.51 -13.70
N LYS A 36 46.51 64.77 -14.86
CA LYS A 36 45.29 64.08 -15.31
C LYS A 36 45.54 62.63 -15.71
N GLU A 37 46.73 62.31 -16.21
CA GLU A 37 47.11 60.93 -16.53
C GLU A 37 47.34 60.12 -15.26
N ASP A 38 48.01 60.70 -14.26
CA ASP A 38 48.23 60.07 -12.95
C ASP A 38 46.90 59.82 -12.22
N GLU A 39 45.97 60.78 -12.25
CA GLU A 39 44.63 60.61 -11.65
C GLU A 39 43.85 59.48 -12.34
N ARG A 40 43.93 59.38 -13.68
CA ARG A 40 43.30 58.29 -14.43
C ARG A 40 43.93 56.93 -14.13
N GLN A 41 45.24 56.87 -13.94
CA GLN A 41 45.92 55.63 -13.54
C GLN A 41 45.51 55.21 -12.12
N ALA A 42 45.51 56.15 -11.17
CA ALA A 42 45.09 55.87 -9.79
C ALA A 42 43.61 55.46 -9.68
N GLU A 43 42.72 56.01 -10.52
CA GLU A 43 41.33 55.58 -10.59
C GLU A 43 41.19 54.20 -11.24
N ALA A 44 41.97 53.91 -12.29
CA ALA A 44 41.98 52.61 -12.94
C ALA A 44 42.46 51.50 -11.97
N ASP A 45 43.46 51.78 -11.14
CA ASP A 45 43.99 50.82 -10.15
C ASP A 45 43.01 50.59 -9.01
N ARG A 46 42.35 51.64 -8.50
CA ARG A 46 41.26 51.47 -7.51
C ARG A 46 40.13 50.61 -8.04
N ARG A 47 39.71 50.84 -9.29
CA ARG A 47 38.69 50.01 -9.95
C ARG A 47 39.14 48.57 -10.18
N ARG A 48 40.44 48.30 -10.32
CA ARG A 48 40.97 46.93 -10.40
C ARG A 48 40.91 46.25 -9.03
N GLN A 49 41.37 46.92 -7.97
CA GLN A 49 41.32 46.39 -6.60
C GLN A 49 39.89 46.12 -6.13
N GLU A 50 38.94 47.02 -6.39
CA GLU A 50 37.53 46.81 -6.04
C GLU A 50 36.93 45.58 -6.73
N ARG A 51 37.32 45.31 -7.98
CA ARG A 51 36.86 44.11 -8.71
C ARG A 51 37.45 42.83 -8.14
N GLU A 52 38.71 42.86 -7.71
CA GLU A 52 39.39 41.72 -7.10
C GLU A 52 38.80 41.41 -5.71
N ASP A 53 38.56 42.43 -4.90
CA ASP A 53 37.91 42.29 -3.58
C ASP A 53 36.46 41.80 -3.71
N GLU A 54 35.71 42.31 -4.69
CA GLU A 54 34.34 41.84 -4.92
C GLU A 54 34.32 40.38 -5.42
N ALA A 55 35.29 39.99 -6.25
CA ALA A 55 35.44 38.60 -6.68
C ALA A 55 35.76 37.68 -5.49
N ALA A 56 36.70 38.06 -4.63
CA ALA A 56 37.06 37.31 -3.43
C ALA A 56 35.89 37.14 -2.45
N ARG A 57 35.10 38.21 -2.22
CA ARG A 57 33.89 38.15 -1.38
C ARG A 57 32.81 37.25 -1.97
N ARG A 58 32.64 37.24 -3.29
CA ARG A 58 31.67 36.35 -3.95
C ARG A 58 32.10 34.88 -3.83
N GLU A 59 33.39 34.59 -3.84
CA GLU A 59 33.91 33.24 -3.65
C GLU A 59 33.74 32.74 -2.21
N GLN A 60 34.07 33.57 -1.21
CA GLN A 60 33.84 33.24 0.20
C GLN A 60 32.35 32.99 0.49
N ASN A 61 31.46 33.84 -0.03
CA ASN A 61 30.01 33.66 0.13
C ASN A 61 29.49 32.36 -0.51
N ARG A 62 30.10 31.89 -1.61
CA ARG A 62 29.76 30.58 -2.21
C ARG A 62 30.20 29.42 -1.31
N LEU A 63 31.42 29.49 -0.77
CA LEU A 63 31.95 28.46 0.12
C LEU A 63 31.14 28.34 1.42
N ASP A 64 30.77 29.47 2.03
CA ASP A 64 29.97 29.47 3.26
C ASP A 64 28.53 29.00 3.02
N ALA A 65 27.93 29.37 1.90
CA ALA A 65 26.62 28.87 1.50
C ALA A 65 26.64 27.35 1.26
N GLU A 66 27.71 26.82 0.67
CA GLU A 66 27.88 25.37 0.47
C GLU A 66 28.08 24.62 1.79
N ARG A 67 28.89 25.14 2.72
CA ARG A 67 29.09 24.54 4.06
C ARG A 67 27.76 24.48 4.82
N LYS A 68 27.03 25.59 4.89
CA LYS A 68 25.72 25.65 5.54
C LYS A 68 24.70 24.69 4.88
N ALA A 69 24.71 24.59 3.55
CA ALA A 69 23.85 23.66 2.83
C ALA A 69 24.21 22.17 3.04
N ARG A 70 25.47 21.85 3.38
CA ARG A 70 25.89 20.49 3.76
C ARG A 70 25.46 20.17 5.19
N GLU A 71 25.72 21.06 6.15
CA GLU A 71 25.30 20.88 7.55
C GLU A 71 23.77 20.73 7.69
N ASP A 72 22.99 21.53 6.96
CA ASP A 72 21.54 21.42 6.96
C ASP A 72 21.04 20.08 6.38
N ARG A 73 21.75 19.50 5.41
CA ARG A 73 21.43 18.18 4.86
C ARG A 73 21.74 17.09 5.87
N GLU A 74 22.90 17.14 6.51
CA GLU A 74 23.31 16.16 7.53
C GLU A 74 22.37 16.19 8.73
N ARG A 75 22.01 17.38 9.24
CA ARG A 75 21.00 17.53 10.31
C ARG A 75 19.63 17.01 9.90
N ALA A 76 19.20 17.26 8.65
CA ALA A 76 17.92 16.77 8.15
C ALA A 76 17.91 15.24 7.99
N GLU A 77 19.03 14.64 7.59
CA GLU A 77 19.18 13.18 7.46
C GLU A 77 19.24 12.50 8.83
N ALA A 78 20.01 13.03 9.77
CA ALA A 78 20.04 12.56 11.16
C ALA A 78 18.64 12.63 11.81
N ALA A 79 17.91 13.73 11.61
CA ALA A 79 16.56 13.88 12.14
C ALA A 79 15.56 12.89 11.49
N ARG A 80 15.73 12.53 10.22
CA ARG A 80 14.92 11.50 9.55
C ARG A 80 15.24 10.10 10.06
N ALA A 81 16.52 9.78 10.25
CA ALA A 81 16.96 8.51 10.80
C ALA A 81 16.42 8.31 12.24
N ALA A 82 16.54 9.32 13.10
CA ALA A 82 16.01 9.29 14.46
C ALA A 82 14.49 9.10 14.50
N LYS A 83 13.73 9.82 13.66
CA LYS A 83 12.27 9.66 13.56
C LYS A 83 11.87 8.27 13.05
N ALA A 84 12.63 7.70 12.11
CA ALA A 84 12.37 6.36 11.61
C ALA A 84 12.62 5.28 12.67
N GLN A 85 13.67 5.43 13.48
CA GLN A 85 13.95 4.53 14.60
C GLN A 85 12.88 4.62 15.70
N ALA A 86 12.52 5.83 16.14
CA ALA A 86 11.47 6.05 17.12
C ALA A 86 10.10 5.50 16.66
N ALA A 87 9.78 5.61 15.36
CA ALA A 87 8.57 5.03 14.80
C ALA A 87 8.59 3.49 14.78
N LYS A 88 9.76 2.87 14.55
CA LYS A 88 9.93 1.41 14.62
C LYS A 88 9.77 0.91 16.06
N GLU A 89 10.33 1.59 17.04
CA GLU A 89 10.19 1.24 18.46
C GLU A 89 8.76 1.36 18.96
N ARG A 90 8.08 2.49 18.68
CA ARG A 90 6.66 2.66 19.01
C ARG A 90 5.78 1.57 18.40
N ARG A 91 6.08 1.13 17.17
CA ARG A 91 5.36 0.01 16.53
C ARG A 91 5.63 -1.32 17.22
N ARG A 92 6.86 -1.59 17.63
CA ARG A 92 7.22 -2.81 18.39
C ARG A 92 6.55 -2.84 19.75
N GLU A 93 6.53 -1.71 20.46
CA GLU A 93 5.89 -1.60 21.78
C GLU A 93 4.36 -1.75 21.68
N GLN A 94 3.71 -1.11 20.71
CA GLN A 94 2.27 -1.30 20.45
C GLN A 94 1.94 -2.75 20.08
N ALA A 95 2.82 -3.44 19.33
CA ALA A 95 2.64 -4.85 19.00
C ALA A 95 2.76 -5.74 20.25
N ARG A 96 3.74 -5.46 21.15
CA ARG A 96 3.88 -6.17 22.43
C ARG A 96 2.67 -5.97 23.34
N ARG A 97 2.23 -4.72 23.56
CA ARG A 97 1.03 -4.41 24.36
C ARG A 97 -0.24 -5.09 23.79
N ARG A 98 -0.36 -5.20 22.47
CA ARG A 98 -1.48 -5.94 21.83
C ARG A 98 -1.38 -7.45 22.04
N LYS A 99 -0.17 -8.03 21.99
CA LYS A 99 0.04 -9.46 22.30
C LYS A 99 -0.29 -9.76 23.76
N GLU A 100 0.24 -8.99 24.70
CA GLU A 100 -0.04 -9.15 26.14
C GLU A 100 -1.54 -9.02 26.45
N ARG A 101 -2.24 -8.05 25.84
CA ARG A 101 -3.71 -7.95 26.01
C ARG A 101 -4.44 -9.18 25.47
N ARG A 102 -4.00 -9.71 24.33
CA ARG A 102 -4.60 -10.94 23.76
C ARG A 102 -4.31 -12.15 24.64
N GLU A 103 -3.09 -12.30 25.12
CA GLU A 103 -2.69 -13.40 26.01
C GLU A 103 -3.47 -13.36 27.32
N ARG A 104 -3.68 -12.19 27.92
CA ARG A 104 -4.54 -12.05 29.12
C ARG A 104 -5.99 -12.44 28.84
N ILE A 105 -6.55 -12.02 27.70
CA ILE A 105 -7.93 -12.38 27.30
C ILE A 105 -8.03 -13.88 27.03
N VAL A 106 -7.06 -14.48 26.34
CA VAL A 106 -7.03 -15.92 26.04
C VAL A 106 -6.84 -16.73 27.33
N ALA A 107 -5.95 -16.31 28.23
CA ALA A 107 -5.75 -16.97 29.52
C ALA A 107 -7.02 -16.91 30.40
N TRP A 108 -7.73 -15.78 30.39
CA TRP A 108 -9.02 -15.65 31.07
C TRP A 108 -10.10 -16.52 30.42
N ALA A 109 -10.20 -16.52 29.09
CA ALA A 109 -11.16 -17.34 28.34
C ALA A 109 -10.91 -18.85 28.52
N ASN A 110 -9.64 -19.28 28.64
CA ASN A 110 -9.27 -20.69 28.85
C ASN A 110 -9.58 -21.19 30.27
N ARG A 111 -9.76 -20.30 31.26
CA ARG A 111 -10.17 -20.68 32.62
C ARG A 111 -11.66 -20.97 32.71
N VAL A 112 -12.44 -20.52 31.73
CA VAL A 112 -13.86 -20.84 31.66
C VAL A 112 -14.01 -22.22 31.01
N PRO A 113 -14.70 -23.19 31.63
CA PRO A 113 -14.91 -24.51 31.05
C PRO A 113 -15.42 -24.38 29.61
N LYS A 114 -14.81 -25.08 28.64
CA LYS A 114 -15.10 -24.95 27.19
C LYS A 114 -16.60 -25.03 26.86
N TRP A 115 -17.34 -25.91 27.55
CA TRP A 115 -18.79 -26.00 27.40
C TRP A 115 -19.49 -24.71 27.82
N LEU A 116 -19.06 -24.10 28.93
CA LEU A 116 -19.58 -22.84 29.42
C LEU A 116 -19.11 -21.66 28.55
N ALA A 117 -17.89 -21.66 27.99
CA ALA A 117 -17.43 -20.62 27.08
C ALA A 117 -18.16 -20.63 25.73
N GLU A 118 -18.51 -21.81 25.24
CA GLU A 118 -19.33 -21.98 24.03
C GLU A 118 -20.81 -21.61 24.25
N GLN A 119 -21.28 -21.73 25.49
CA GLN A 119 -22.68 -21.48 25.89
C GLN A 119 -22.84 -20.20 26.74
N LEU A 120 -21.78 -19.46 27.06
CA LEU A 120 -21.83 -18.33 28.01
C LEU A 120 -22.61 -17.17 27.43
N ASP A 121 -22.43 -16.93 26.13
CA ASP A 121 -23.25 -15.99 25.39
C ASP A 121 -24.73 -16.42 25.43
N LEU A 122 -25.03 -17.72 25.35
CA LEU A 122 -26.39 -18.26 25.42
C LEU A 122 -26.96 -18.17 26.85
N ALA A 123 -26.16 -18.49 27.86
CA ALA A 123 -26.53 -18.53 29.28
C ALA A 123 -26.67 -17.13 29.86
N ALA A 124 -25.78 -16.20 29.51
CA ALA A 124 -25.88 -14.79 29.90
C ALA A 124 -27.07 -14.13 29.20
N ALA A 125 -27.30 -14.44 27.91
CA ALA A 125 -28.52 -14.00 27.24
C ALA A 125 -29.76 -14.61 27.93
N LEU A 126 -29.77 -15.90 28.28
CA LEU A 126 -30.89 -16.57 28.96
C LEU A 126 -31.16 -15.99 30.35
N ALA A 127 -30.11 -15.63 31.09
CA ALA A 127 -30.24 -15.01 32.41
C ALA A 127 -30.82 -13.60 32.31
N VAL A 128 -30.29 -12.75 31.41
CA VAL A 128 -30.84 -11.41 31.16
C VAL A 128 -32.29 -11.50 30.64
N MET A 129 -32.57 -12.48 29.79
CA MET A 129 -33.92 -12.79 29.30
C MET A 129 -34.87 -13.17 30.43
N GLY A 130 -34.49 -14.14 31.27
CA GLY A 130 -35.31 -14.58 32.40
C GLY A 130 -35.66 -13.42 33.33
N CYS A 131 -34.71 -12.53 33.59
CA CYS A 131 -34.94 -11.32 34.37
C CYS A 131 -35.89 -10.31 33.71
N SER A 132 -36.03 -10.32 32.37
CA SER A 132 -36.96 -9.42 31.64
C SER A 132 -38.34 -10.03 31.39
N ILE A 133 -38.41 -11.34 31.17
CA ILE A 133 -39.64 -12.09 30.87
C ILE A 133 -40.49 -12.21 32.14
N VAL A 134 -39.87 -12.48 33.30
CA VAL A 134 -40.61 -12.70 34.56
C VAL A 134 -41.44 -11.47 34.97
N PRO A 135 -40.89 -10.23 35.01
CA PRO A 135 -41.70 -9.04 35.31
C PRO A 135 -42.78 -8.76 34.26
N ALA A 136 -42.50 -9.01 32.98
CA ALA A 136 -43.48 -8.82 31.91
C ALA A 136 -44.66 -9.79 32.03
N LEU A 137 -44.41 -11.06 32.33
CA LEU A 137 -45.46 -12.05 32.57
C LEU A 137 -46.29 -11.72 33.81
N ILE A 138 -45.66 -11.24 34.88
CA ILE A 138 -46.38 -10.81 36.09
C ILE A 138 -47.26 -9.58 35.80
N SER A 139 -46.73 -8.59 35.07
CA SER A 139 -47.47 -7.38 34.70
C SER A 139 -48.62 -7.65 33.73
N GLN A 140 -48.42 -8.53 32.74
CA GLN A 140 -49.46 -8.94 31.81
C GLN A 140 -50.56 -9.75 32.50
N ALA A 141 -50.18 -10.69 33.37
CA ALA A 141 -51.13 -11.46 34.18
C ALA A 141 -51.99 -10.57 35.09
N ALA A 142 -51.42 -9.47 35.60
CA ALA A 142 -52.16 -8.47 36.36
C ALA A 142 -53.13 -7.68 35.46
N SER A 143 -52.67 -7.17 34.31
CA SER A 143 -53.51 -6.35 33.41
C SER A 143 -54.66 -7.12 32.76
N LEU A 144 -54.49 -8.43 32.54
CA LEU A 144 -55.46 -9.25 31.82
C LEU A 144 -56.57 -9.78 32.72
N ARG A 145 -56.42 -9.69 34.05
CA ARG A 145 -57.55 -9.91 34.99
C ARG A 145 -58.73 -8.97 34.71
N ASP A 146 -58.45 -7.76 34.23
CA ASP A 146 -59.48 -6.74 34.00
C ASP A 146 -60.13 -6.83 32.61
N THR A 147 -59.58 -7.63 31.69
CA THR A 147 -60.09 -7.75 30.30
C THR A 147 -61.31 -8.67 30.15
N GLY A 148 -61.80 -9.29 31.22
CA GLY A 148 -62.96 -10.18 31.18
C GLY A 148 -62.73 -11.53 30.48
N LEU A 149 -61.63 -11.72 29.75
CA LEU A 149 -61.24 -12.96 29.08
C LEU A 149 -61.16 -14.17 30.04
N VAL A 150 -60.68 -13.93 31.26
CA VAL A 150 -60.64 -14.93 32.33
C VAL A 150 -62.04 -15.25 32.84
N ALA A 151 -62.95 -14.26 32.88
CA ALA A 151 -64.33 -14.47 33.29
C ALA A 151 -65.13 -15.22 32.22
N THR A 152 -64.88 -14.97 30.93
CA THR A 152 -65.59 -15.62 29.82
C THR A 152 -65.05 -17.00 29.45
N MET A 153 -63.73 -17.23 29.55
CA MET A 153 -63.08 -18.49 29.12
C MET A 153 -62.44 -19.28 30.27
N GLY A 154 -62.58 -18.82 31.52
CA GLY A 154 -62.05 -19.49 32.71
C GLY A 154 -60.53 -19.72 32.64
N MET A 155 -60.09 -20.91 33.07
CA MET A 155 -58.68 -21.33 33.03
C MET A 155 -58.09 -21.33 31.62
N LEU A 156 -58.90 -21.55 30.57
CA LEU A 156 -58.43 -21.56 29.19
C LEU A 156 -57.95 -20.16 28.74
N GLY A 157 -58.63 -19.11 29.20
CA GLY A 157 -58.22 -17.72 28.97
C GLY A 157 -56.87 -17.42 29.60
N VAL A 158 -56.63 -17.86 30.83
CA VAL A 158 -55.33 -17.71 31.53
C VAL A 158 -54.21 -18.43 30.78
N VAL A 159 -54.47 -19.65 30.31
CA VAL A 159 -53.48 -20.41 29.52
C VAL A 159 -53.16 -19.69 28.22
N LEU A 160 -54.16 -19.24 27.45
CA LEU A 160 -53.96 -18.49 26.21
C LEU A 160 -53.14 -17.21 26.41
N ILE A 161 -53.45 -16.47 27.47
CA ILE A 161 -52.75 -15.24 27.87
C ILE A 161 -51.26 -15.51 28.14
N VAL A 162 -50.93 -16.61 28.81
CA VAL A 162 -49.54 -16.95 29.13
C VAL A 162 -48.83 -17.57 27.92
N LEU A 163 -49.53 -18.37 27.13
CA LEU A 163 -48.94 -19.13 26.02
C LEU A 163 -48.56 -18.22 24.84
N LEU A 164 -49.30 -17.13 24.62
CA LEU A 164 -49.14 -16.27 23.44
C LEU A 164 -47.83 -15.45 23.47
N PRO A 165 -47.45 -14.78 24.59
CA PRO A 165 -46.13 -14.18 24.75
C PRO A 165 -45.01 -15.22 24.67
N VAL A 166 -45.21 -16.39 25.30
CA VAL A 166 -44.23 -17.48 25.28
C VAL A 166 -44.00 -17.97 23.86
N MET A 167 -45.04 -18.14 23.04
CA MET A 167 -44.90 -18.55 21.64
C MET A 167 -44.15 -17.53 20.79
N LEU A 168 -44.46 -16.23 20.93
CA LEU A 168 -43.80 -15.18 20.16
C LEU A 168 -42.31 -15.08 20.51
N GLU A 169 -41.99 -15.15 21.79
CA GLU A 169 -40.62 -15.17 22.28
C GLU A 169 -39.89 -16.45 21.83
N CYS A 170 -40.47 -17.64 22.07
CA CYS A 170 -39.88 -18.92 21.66
C CYS A 170 -39.64 -18.98 20.14
N SER A 171 -40.50 -18.37 19.32
CA SER A 171 -40.34 -18.32 17.86
C SER A 171 -39.15 -17.44 17.44
N ALA A 172 -38.98 -16.28 18.06
CA ALA A 172 -37.82 -15.42 17.83
C ALA A 172 -36.50 -16.10 18.24
N TRP A 173 -36.51 -16.86 19.33
CA TRP A 173 -35.35 -17.63 19.80
C TRP A 173 -35.07 -18.87 18.97
N ALA A 174 -36.10 -19.59 18.52
CA ALA A 174 -35.94 -20.69 17.58
C ALA A 174 -35.32 -20.21 16.27
N ALA A 175 -35.72 -19.02 15.78
CA ALA A 175 -35.10 -18.39 14.63
C ALA A 175 -33.64 -17.98 14.89
N THR A 176 -33.31 -17.48 16.09
CA THR A 176 -31.94 -17.13 16.50
C THR A 176 -31.04 -18.36 16.61
N ALA A 177 -31.53 -19.47 17.19
CA ALA A 177 -30.83 -20.74 17.24
C ALA A 177 -30.65 -21.35 15.83
N GLY A 178 -31.68 -21.22 14.98
CA GLY A 178 -31.63 -21.58 13.57
C GLY A 178 -30.57 -20.79 12.80
N GLU A 179 -30.44 -19.48 13.07
CA GLU A 179 -29.37 -18.65 12.51
C GLU A 179 -27.99 -19.17 12.90
N ALA A 180 -27.76 -19.43 14.19
CA ALA A 180 -26.50 -19.95 14.70
C ALA A 180 -26.15 -21.31 14.07
N LYS A 181 -27.12 -22.21 13.94
CA LYS A 181 -26.96 -23.52 13.29
C LYS A 181 -26.66 -23.38 11.79
N ALA A 182 -27.40 -22.52 11.08
CA ALA A 182 -27.18 -22.25 9.67
C ALA A 182 -25.77 -21.69 9.42
N MET A 183 -25.30 -20.80 10.28
CA MET A 183 -23.95 -20.25 10.20
C MET A 183 -22.87 -21.30 10.46
N LYS A 184 -23.04 -22.17 11.47
CA LYS A 184 -22.12 -23.30 11.70
C LYS A 184 -22.07 -24.23 10.49
N ALA A 185 -23.21 -24.45 9.83
CA ALA A 185 -23.30 -25.25 8.60
C ALA A 185 -22.85 -24.51 7.32
N GLY A 186 -22.38 -23.25 7.41
CA GLY A 186 -21.98 -22.46 6.25
C GLY A 186 -23.12 -22.07 5.30
N ARG A 187 -24.37 -22.16 5.75
CA ARG A 187 -25.57 -21.72 5.02
C ARG A 187 -25.83 -20.24 5.26
N SER A 188 -26.64 -19.63 4.39
CA SER A 188 -27.00 -18.21 4.52
C SER A 188 -27.86 -17.97 5.78
N PRO A 189 -27.49 -17.05 6.69
CA PRO A 189 -28.29 -16.73 7.88
C PRO A 189 -29.48 -15.80 7.59
N TRP A 190 -29.55 -15.24 6.38
CA TRP A 190 -30.50 -14.17 6.03
C TRP A 190 -31.99 -14.52 6.26
N PRO A 191 -32.47 -15.73 5.90
CA PRO A 191 -33.87 -16.10 6.16
C PRO A 191 -34.22 -16.06 7.65
N TYR A 192 -33.31 -16.54 8.50
CA TYR A 192 -33.50 -16.51 9.95
C TYR A 192 -33.50 -15.10 10.50
N ARG A 193 -32.66 -14.19 9.96
CA ARG A 193 -32.67 -12.78 10.35
C ARG A 193 -33.98 -12.08 10.01
N ILE A 194 -34.54 -12.34 8.83
CA ILE A 194 -35.86 -11.81 8.46
C ILE A 194 -36.89 -12.29 9.47
N ALA A 195 -36.91 -13.59 9.77
CA ALA A 195 -37.85 -14.16 10.74
C ALA A 195 -37.69 -13.52 12.14
N ILE A 196 -36.46 -13.37 12.63
CA ILE A 196 -36.17 -12.72 13.92
C ILE A 196 -36.73 -11.29 13.95
N TYR A 197 -36.44 -10.48 12.93
CA TYR A 197 -36.93 -9.09 12.88
C TYR A 197 -38.43 -8.99 12.67
N LEU A 198 -39.05 -9.95 11.98
CA LEU A 198 -40.50 -10.02 11.82
C LEU A 198 -41.17 -10.30 13.16
N PHE A 199 -40.70 -11.29 13.92
CA PHE A 199 -41.23 -11.59 15.25
C PHE A 199 -40.94 -10.47 16.24
N ALA A 200 -39.74 -9.88 16.21
CA ALA A 200 -39.39 -8.73 17.04
C ALA A 200 -40.27 -7.51 16.73
N GLY A 201 -40.55 -7.25 15.45
CA GLY A 201 -41.42 -6.17 15.02
C GLY A 201 -42.86 -6.37 15.48
N LEU A 202 -43.37 -7.61 15.40
CA LEU A 202 -44.70 -7.94 15.88
C LEU A 202 -44.80 -7.82 17.41
N ALA A 203 -43.79 -8.30 18.15
CA ALA A 203 -43.72 -8.12 19.59
C ALA A 203 -43.65 -6.64 19.98
N ALA A 204 -42.83 -5.84 19.29
CA ALA A 204 -42.72 -4.40 19.50
C ALA A 204 -44.05 -3.68 19.24
N TRP A 205 -44.80 -4.09 18.21
CA TRP A 205 -46.13 -3.56 17.91
C TRP A 205 -47.14 -3.85 19.02
N VAL A 206 -47.19 -5.09 19.51
CA VAL A 206 -48.07 -5.47 20.63
C VAL A 206 -47.70 -4.71 21.90
N ASN A 207 -46.40 -4.59 22.20
CA ASN A 207 -45.90 -3.84 23.34
C ASN A 207 -46.17 -2.33 23.24
N TYR A 208 -46.14 -1.77 22.03
CA TYR A 208 -46.52 -0.38 21.78
C TYR A 208 -48.00 -0.13 22.14
N LEU A 209 -48.90 -0.97 21.62
CA LEU A 209 -50.33 -0.87 21.88
C LEU A 209 -50.64 -1.08 23.36
N HIS A 210 -49.97 -2.04 24.01
CA HIS A 210 -50.12 -2.27 25.44
C HIS A 210 -49.69 -1.05 26.26
N GLY A 211 -48.52 -0.46 25.95
CA GLY A 211 -48.06 0.74 26.63
C GLY A 211 -48.96 1.96 26.39
N GLN A 212 -49.55 2.09 25.20
CA GLN A 212 -50.56 3.12 24.92
C GLN A 212 -51.79 2.97 25.81
N ASN A 213 -52.30 1.74 25.94
CA ASN A 213 -53.48 1.47 26.76
C ASN A 213 -53.21 1.66 28.26
N VAL A 214 -52.04 1.23 28.75
CA VAL A 214 -51.67 1.33 30.18
C VAL A 214 -51.29 2.77 30.58
N GLY A 215 -50.64 3.52 29.70
CA GLY A 215 -50.16 4.88 30.00
C GLY A 215 -51.21 5.99 29.84
N GLY A 216 -52.41 5.68 29.34
CA GLY A 216 -53.48 6.66 29.07
C GLY A 216 -53.08 7.75 28.07
N GLU A 217 -53.86 8.83 27.98
CA GLU A 217 -53.59 9.94 27.03
C GLU A 217 -52.26 10.66 27.31
N GLN A 218 -51.87 10.81 28.58
CA GLN A 218 -50.71 11.61 28.95
C GLN A 218 -49.37 10.88 28.74
N TYR A 219 -49.30 9.57 29.00
CA TYR A 219 -48.05 8.81 28.97
C TYR A 219 -48.05 7.63 27.99
N GLY A 220 -49.18 7.30 27.37
CA GLY A 220 -49.33 6.11 26.53
C GLY A 220 -48.35 6.04 25.37
N MET A 221 -48.13 7.17 24.68
CA MET A 221 -47.18 7.21 23.56
C MET A 221 -45.73 6.97 24.01
N LEU A 222 -45.34 7.56 25.14
CA LEU A 222 -43.99 7.41 25.68
C LEU A 222 -43.77 5.98 26.17
N LEU A 223 -44.68 5.46 27.00
CA LEU A 223 -44.58 4.11 27.57
C LEU A 223 -44.62 3.04 26.46
N GLY A 224 -45.52 3.18 25.49
CA GLY A 224 -45.59 2.31 24.33
C GLY A 224 -44.30 2.32 23.51
N SER A 225 -43.71 3.49 23.26
CA SER A 225 -42.46 3.58 22.49
C SER A 225 -41.26 2.93 23.21
N VAL A 226 -41.18 3.07 24.54
CA VAL A 226 -40.13 2.43 25.35
C VAL A 226 -40.28 0.91 25.35
N LEU A 227 -41.51 0.40 25.51
CA LEU A 227 -41.81 -1.03 25.46
C LEU A 227 -41.59 -1.63 24.06
N ALA A 228 -41.90 -0.89 23.00
CA ALA A 228 -41.59 -1.32 21.64
C ALA A 228 -40.08 -1.36 21.39
N ALA A 229 -39.34 -0.35 21.87
CA ALA A 229 -37.89 -0.29 21.75
C ALA A 229 -37.21 -1.41 22.53
N SER A 230 -37.71 -1.77 23.72
CA SER A 230 -37.14 -2.86 24.52
C SER A 230 -37.26 -4.23 23.85
N SER A 231 -38.22 -4.43 22.93
CA SER A 231 -38.31 -5.65 22.10
C SER A 231 -37.27 -5.72 20.97
N ILE A 232 -36.88 -4.58 20.39
CA ILE A 232 -35.99 -4.55 19.20
C ILE A 232 -34.51 -4.38 19.59
N VAL A 233 -34.23 -3.52 20.59
CA VAL A 233 -32.86 -3.13 20.95
C VAL A 233 -31.98 -4.31 21.37
N PRO A 234 -32.42 -5.25 22.24
CA PRO A 234 -31.61 -6.40 22.63
C PRO A 234 -31.21 -7.28 21.44
N ILE A 235 -32.13 -7.50 20.50
CA ILE A 235 -31.89 -8.27 19.27
C ILE A 235 -30.89 -7.55 18.37
N ALA A 236 -31.02 -6.24 18.22
CA ALA A 236 -30.09 -5.43 17.43
C ALA A 236 -28.67 -5.42 18.04
N VAL A 237 -28.56 -5.28 19.36
CA VAL A 237 -27.28 -5.35 20.09
C VAL A 237 -26.66 -6.74 19.95
N TRP A 238 -27.46 -7.80 20.08
CA TRP A 238 -27.00 -9.17 19.88
C TRP A 238 -26.46 -9.41 18.46
N GLN A 239 -27.18 -8.95 17.44
CA GLN A 239 -26.71 -8.99 16.04
C GLN A 239 -25.41 -8.20 15.85
N LEU A 240 -25.24 -7.07 16.54
CA LEU A 240 -24.02 -6.26 16.50
C LEU A 240 -22.82 -7.00 17.13
N VAL A 241 -23.03 -7.71 18.24
CA VAL A 241 -22.02 -8.58 18.86
C VAL A 241 -21.66 -9.73 17.92
N GLN A 242 -22.65 -10.37 17.30
CA GLN A 242 -22.44 -11.44 16.31
C GLN A 242 -21.68 -10.94 15.06
N LEU A 243 -21.92 -9.70 14.61
CA LEU A 243 -21.17 -9.04 13.54
C LEU A 243 -19.65 -8.98 13.80
N GLY A 244 -19.25 -8.86 15.07
CA GLY A 244 -17.84 -8.97 15.48
C GLY A 244 -17.24 -10.34 15.17
N ARG A 245 -17.96 -11.43 15.51
CA ARG A 245 -17.57 -12.82 15.23
C ARG A 245 -17.61 -13.15 13.73
N HIS A 246 -18.45 -12.47 12.94
CA HIS A 246 -18.55 -12.68 11.49
C HIS A 246 -17.31 -12.24 10.70
N ARG A 247 -16.40 -11.45 11.28
CA ARG A 247 -15.15 -11.05 10.59
C ARG A 247 -14.30 -12.26 10.23
N GLU A 248 -14.14 -13.23 11.13
CA GLU A 248 -13.34 -14.42 10.89
C GLU A 248 -13.93 -15.30 9.78
N TYR A 249 -15.26 -15.48 9.77
CA TYR A 249 -15.93 -16.22 8.70
C TYR A 249 -15.81 -15.51 7.35
N ARG A 250 -15.99 -14.18 7.32
CA ARG A 250 -15.79 -13.39 6.10
C ARG A 250 -14.35 -13.45 5.62
N ASP A 251 -13.37 -13.45 6.52
CA ASP A 251 -11.96 -13.57 6.18
C ASP A 251 -11.62 -14.97 5.66
N LYS A 252 -12.17 -16.04 6.26
CA LYS A 252 -12.08 -17.41 5.73
C LYS A 252 -12.69 -17.52 4.32
N MET A 253 -13.90 -17.00 4.11
CA MET A 253 -14.52 -16.95 2.79
C MET A 253 -13.71 -16.12 1.79
N LYS A 254 -13.14 -14.99 2.21
CA LYS A 254 -12.31 -14.16 1.34
C LYS A 254 -10.99 -14.84 0.99
N ALA A 255 -10.38 -15.56 1.94
CA ALA A 255 -9.20 -16.38 1.72
C ALA A 255 -9.50 -17.52 0.75
N ALA A 256 -10.61 -18.25 0.93
CA ALA A 256 -11.05 -19.30 0.01
C ALA A 256 -11.30 -18.75 -1.41
N ARG A 257 -11.95 -17.57 -1.54
CA ARG A 257 -12.14 -16.91 -2.84
C ARG A 257 -10.82 -16.47 -3.49
N ARG A 258 -9.83 -16.05 -2.69
CA ARG A 258 -8.50 -15.69 -3.19
C ARG A 258 -7.76 -16.94 -3.67
N ALA A 259 -7.69 -17.99 -2.85
CA ALA A 259 -7.11 -19.27 -3.23
C ALA A 259 -7.74 -19.83 -4.53
N ALA A 260 -9.07 -19.76 -4.68
CA ALA A 260 -9.74 -20.18 -5.89
C ALA A 260 -9.40 -19.32 -7.13
N ARG A 261 -9.16 -18.00 -6.95
CA ARG A 261 -8.71 -17.12 -8.02
C ARG A 261 -7.25 -17.42 -8.39
N ASP A 262 -6.40 -17.57 -7.38
CA ASP A 262 -4.98 -17.85 -7.56
C ASP A 262 -4.80 -19.19 -8.27
N ALA A 263 -5.54 -20.23 -7.87
CA ALA A 263 -5.60 -21.52 -8.57
C ALA A 263 -6.01 -21.36 -10.05
N ARG A 264 -7.05 -20.57 -10.35
CA ARG A 264 -7.48 -20.30 -11.74
C ARG A 264 -6.41 -19.56 -12.54
N THR A 265 -5.73 -18.59 -11.94
CA THR A 265 -4.65 -17.85 -12.61
C THR A 265 -3.43 -18.71 -12.86
N THR A 266 -3.06 -19.56 -11.90
CA THR A 266 -1.98 -20.54 -12.03
C THR A 266 -2.30 -21.53 -13.14
N ARG A 267 -3.52 -22.09 -13.16
CA ARG A 267 -4.00 -22.96 -14.23
C ARG A 267 -3.89 -22.32 -15.61
N ARG A 268 -4.36 -21.07 -15.78
CA ARG A 268 -4.25 -20.33 -17.04
C ARG A 268 -2.79 -20.10 -17.45
N THR A 269 -1.94 -19.80 -16.47
CA THR A 269 -0.52 -19.55 -16.71
C THR A 269 0.21 -20.82 -17.15
N ARG A 270 -0.06 -21.95 -16.49
CA ARG A 270 0.46 -23.27 -16.87
C ARG A 270 0.04 -23.65 -18.28
N LYS A 271 -1.27 -23.57 -18.59
CA LYS A 271 -1.80 -23.85 -19.93
C LYS A 271 -1.14 -22.98 -21.02
N ARG A 272 -0.85 -21.71 -20.73
CA ARG A 272 -0.23 -20.79 -21.71
C ARG A 272 1.27 -21.01 -21.87
N LYS A 273 2.00 -21.21 -20.78
CA LYS A 273 3.47 -21.28 -20.80
C LYS A 273 3.99 -22.68 -21.17
N LEU A 274 3.29 -23.72 -20.74
CA LEU A 274 3.73 -25.11 -20.86
C LEU A 274 2.56 -25.98 -21.37
N PRO A 275 2.11 -25.77 -22.63
CA PRO A 275 0.93 -26.47 -23.16
C PRO A 275 1.11 -28.00 -23.20
N LYS A 276 2.28 -28.49 -23.60
CA LYS A 276 2.58 -29.94 -23.66
C LYS A 276 2.49 -30.62 -22.29
N VAL A 277 3.12 -30.02 -21.27
CA VAL A 277 3.04 -30.49 -19.88
C VAL A 277 1.60 -30.45 -19.37
N TRP A 278 0.86 -29.39 -19.70
CA TRP A 278 -0.54 -29.27 -19.31
C TRP A 278 -1.43 -30.35 -19.93
N GLU A 279 -1.24 -30.67 -21.21
CA GLU A 279 -1.96 -31.74 -21.90
C GLU A 279 -1.63 -33.12 -21.32
N ALA A 280 -0.35 -33.40 -21.06
CA ALA A 280 0.08 -34.62 -20.39
C ALA A 280 -0.55 -34.77 -18.99
N ALA A 281 -0.58 -33.68 -18.20
CA ALA A 281 -1.23 -33.66 -16.89
C ALA A 281 -2.75 -33.96 -16.98
N VAL A 282 -3.42 -33.41 -17.99
CA VAL A 282 -4.86 -33.69 -18.23
C VAL A 282 -5.07 -35.15 -18.64
N ARG A 283 -4.22 -35.71 -19.50
CA ARG A 283 -4.27 -37.13 -19.89
C ARG A 283 -4.03 -38.05 -18.70
N LEU A 284 -2.97 -37.82 -17.92
CA LEU A 284 -2.67 -38.56 -16.70
C LEU A 284 -3.84 -38.59 -15.73
N ARG A 285 -4.45 -37.42 -15.49
CA ARG A 285 -5.62 -37.31 -14.61
C ARG A 285 -6.85 -38.01 -15.18
N ALA A 286 -7.02 -38.03 -16.50
CA ALA A 286 -8.12 -38.74 -17.15
C ALA A 286 -7.98 -40.26 -17.01
N ILE A 287 -6.75 -40.80 -17.11
CA ILE A 287 -6.47 -42.23 -16.94
C ILE A 287 -6.58 -42.64 -15.45
N ALA A 288 -5.98 -41.86 -14.54
CA ALA A 288 -5.98 -42.16 -13.11
C ALA A 288 -7.36 -41.98 -12.43
N GLY A 289 -8.19 -41.09 -12.98
CA GLY A 289 -9.46 -40.67 -12.40
C GLY A 289 -9.32 -39.55 -11.35
N TYR A 290 -10.36 -38.72 -11.24
CA TYR A 290 -10.36 -37.50 -10.41
C TYR A 290 -10.18 -37.73 -8.90
N ALA A 291 -10.51 -38.93 -8.40
CA ALA A 291 -10.41 -39.27 -7.00
C ALA A 291 -9.00 -39.70 -6.58
N ARG A 292 -8.24 -40.31 -7.50
CA ARG A 292 -6.88 -40.84 -7.22
C ARG A 292 -5.80 -39.80 -7.43
N LEU A 293 -5.94 -38.95 -8.46
CA LEU A 293 -4.91 -37.97 -8.80
C LEU A 293 -5.49 -36.55 -8.85
N SER A 294 -4.96 -35.68 -7.99
CA SER A 294 -5.33 -34.27 -7.98
C SER A 294 -4.79 -33.55 -9.22
N GLU A 295 -5.39 -32.41 -9.57
CA GLU A 295 -4.92 -31.58 -10.71
C GLU A 295 -3.47 -31.11 -10.52
N GLU A 296 -3.09 -30.86 -9.27
CA GLU A 296 -1.76 -30.35 -8.92
C GLU A 296 -0.73 -31.47 -9.05
N ASP A 297 -1.02 -32.64 -8.50
CA ASP A 297 -0.11 -33.79 -8.54
C ASP A 297 0.10 -34.27 -9.97
N ALA A 298 -0.98 -34.36 -10.75
CA ALA A 298 -0.90 -34.70 -12.18
C ALA A 298 -0.01 -33.71 -12.96
N TRP A 299 -0.08 -32.42 -12.61
CA TRP A 299 0.77 -31.41 -13.24
C TRP A 299 2.23 -31.50 -12.80
N VAL A 300 2.50 -31.77 -11.52
CA VAL A 300 3.86 -31.95 -10.99
C VAL A 300 4.51 -33.19 -11.61
N ILE A 301 3.78 -34.31 -11.71
CA ILE A 301 4.25 -35.54 -12.37
C ILE A 301 4.56 -35.26 -13.85
N ALA A 302 3.63 -34.65 -14.58
CA ALA A 302 3.84 -34.32 -15.99
C ALA A 302 5.04 -33.37 -16.19
N TYR A 303 5.23 -32.42 -15.28
CA TYR A 303 6.38 -31.52 -15.33
C TYR A 303 7.69 -32.26 -15.08
N GLY A 304 7.72 -33.15 -14.08
CA GLY A 304 8.88 -34.01 -13.79
C GLY A 304 9.28 -34.88 -14.99
N VAL A 305 8.28 -35.45 -15.69
CA VAL A 305 8.49 -36.24 -16.92
C VAL A 305 9.17 -35.43 -18.01
N TYR A 306 8.74 -34.19 -18.26
CA TYR A 306 9.29 -33.39 -19.36
C TYR A 306 10.65 -32.73 -19.05
N GLU A 307 10.88 -32.38 -17.78
CA GLU A 307 12.09 -31.68 -17.35
C GLU A 307 13.16 -32.62 -16.78
N GLY A 308 12.87 -33.92 -16.65
CA GLY A 308 13.79 -34.88 -16.02
C GLY A 308 14.01 -34.58 -14.53
N ALA A 309 13.15 -33.75 -13.94
CA ALA A 309 13.11 -33.46 -12.52
C ALA A 309 12.40 -34.61 -11.82
N VAL A 310 13.03 -35.79 -11.87
CA VAL A 310 12.58 -36.98 -11.16
C VAL A 310 12.56 -36.63 -9.68
N MET A 311 11.36 -36.65 -9.11
CA MET A 311 11.13 -36.81 -7.68
C MET A 311 11.60 -38.23 -7.37
N ASP A 312 12.56 -38.40 -6.47
CA ASP A 312 13.43 -39.60 -6.34
C ASP A 312 12.77 -40.99 -6.33
N VAL A 313 11.44 -41.13 -6.27
CA VAL A 313 10.72 -42.30 -6.79
C VAL A 313 9.33 -41.82 -7.23
N LEU A 314 9.04 -41.82 -8.55
CA LEU A 314 7.64 -41.78 -9.00
C LEU A 314 6.96 -43.05 -8.46
N PRO A 315 5.83 -42.94 -7.75
CA PRO A 315 5.12 -44.11 -7.25
C PRO A 315 4.87 -45.13 -8.37
N GLU A 316 5.04 -46.42 -8.09
CA GLU A 316 4.96 -47.49 -9.11
C GLU A 316 3.58 -47.52 -9.81
N ASP A 317 2.52 -47.16 -9.06
CA ASP A 317 1.17 -46.97 -9.58
C ASP A 317 1.08 -45.80 -10.58
N VAL A 318 1.87 -44.74 -10.41
CA VAL A 318 1.95 -43.62 -11.34
C VAL A 318 2.77 -43.99 -12.58
N LEU A 319 3.85 -44.76 -12.43
CA LEU A 319 4.63 -45.27 -13.56
C LEU A 319 3.78 -46.13 -14.50
N GLY A 320 2.93 -47.00 -13.95
CA GLY A 320 1.98 -47.80 -14.73
C GLY A 320 0.93 -46.99 -15.48
N LEU A 321 0.71 -45.72 -15.12
CA LEU A 321 -0.22 -44.80 -15.79
C LEU A 321 0.44 -43.99 -16.90
N LEU A 322 1.77 -44.05 -17.04
CA LEU A 322 2.49 -43.33 -18.09
C LEU A 322 2.35 -44.06 -19.43
N SER A 323 1.89 -43.35 -20.46
CA SER A 323 1.94 -43.85 -21.84
C SER A 323 3.39 -44.00 -22.32
N ALA A 324 3.64 -44.89 -23.27
CA ALA A 324 4.96 -45.09 -23.90
C ALA A 324 5.62 -43.77 -24.38
N GLU A 325 4.84 -42.84 -24.95
CA GLU A 325 5.33 -41.51 -25.37
C GLU A 325 5.88 -40.68 -24.19
N MET A 326 5.23 -40.77 -23.03
CA MET A 326 5.65 -40.06 -21.82
C MET A 326 6.87 -40.72 -21.18
N LEU A 327 6.97 -42.06 -21.23
CA LEU A 327 8.16 -42.79 -20.80
C LEU A 327 9.38 -42.44 -21.68
N GLY A 328 9.21 -42.36 -23.01
CA GLY A 328 10.27 -41.89 -23.90
C GLY A 328 10.69 -40.44 -23.59
N SER A 329 9.71 -39.55 -23.36
CA SER A 329 10.00 -38.16 -22.97
C SER A 329 10.76 -38.05 -21.64
N LEU A 330 10.50 -38.96 -20.69
CA LEU A 330 11.20 -39.02 -19.42
C LEU A 330 12.67 -39.42 -19.62
N VAL A 331 12.93 -40.48 -20.39
CA VAL A 331 14.30 -40.94 -20.71
C VAL A 331 15.09 -39.83 -21.41
N ASP A 332 14.53 -39.21 -22.44
CA ASP A 332 15.17 -38.09 -23.13
C ASP A 332 15.50 -36.91 -22.20
N ALA A 333 14.63 -36.66 -21.21
CA ALA A 333 14.84 -35.58 -20.25
C ALA A 333 15.90 -35.93 -19.19
N GLU A 334 15.96 -37.19 -18.75
CA GLU A 334 17.03 -37.70 -17.90
C GLU A 334 18.39 -37.61 -18.59
N ASP A 335 18.49 -38.01 -19.86
CA ASP A 335 19.71 -37.91 -20.66
C ASP A 335 20.19 -36.46 -20.84
N ARG A 336 19.26 -35.51 -21.06
CA ARG A 336 19.62 -34.09 -21.09
C ARG A 336 20.12 -33.60 -19.73
N ARG A 337 19.51 -34.08 -18.64
CA ARG A 337 19.90 -33.68 -17.28
C ARG A 337 21.28 -34.23 -16.92
N THR A 338 21.58 -35.48 -17.24
CA THR A 338 22.91 -36.08 -16.99
C THR A 338 23.98 -35.31 -17.75
N ALA A 339 23.76 -34.99 -19.03
CA ALA A 339 24.69 -34.19 -19.82
C ALA A 339 24.98 -32.81 -19.20
N VAL A 340 23.95 -32.10 -18.71
CA VAL A 340 24.13 -30.79 -18.04
C VAL A 340 24.87 -30.93 -16.71
N LEU A 341 24.61 -32.00 -15.95
CA LEU A 341 25.33 -32.27 -14.70
C LEU A 341 26.81 -32.59 -14.95
N GLU A 342 27.12 -33.32 -16.02
CA GLU A 342 28.49 -33.57 -16.48
C GLU A 342 29.20 -32.29 -16.90
N GLU A 343 28.53 -31.40 -17.65
CA GLU A 343 29.11 -30.10 -18.00
C GLU A 343 29.39 -29.25 -16.74
N LEU A 344 28.46 -29.22 -15.78
CA LEU A 344 28.65 -28.50 -14.52
C LEU A 344 29.78 -29.08 -13.66
N THR A 345 29.98 -30.40 -13.67
CA THR A 345 31.11 -31.02 -12.96
C THR A 345 32.43 -30.68 -13.65
N GLN A 346 32.48 -30.70 -14.98
CA GLN A 346 33.65 -30.27 -15.75
C GLN A 346 34.00 -28.79 -15.48
N VAL A 347 33.02 -27.89 -15.48
CA VAL A 347 33.23 -26.46 -15.16
C VAL A 347 33.76 -26.28 -13.73
N ARG A 348 33.24 -27.04 -12.76
CA ARG A 348 33.74 -27.02 -11.38
C ARG A 348 35.17 -27.53 -11.29
N LEU A 349 35.52 -28.59 -12.01
CA LEU A 349 36.88 -29.12 -12.07
C LEU A 349 37.83 -28.11 -12.74
N ALA A 350 37.44 -27.49 -13.85
CA ALA A 350 38.24 -26.46 -14.50
C ALA A 350 38.47 -25.25 -13.57
N ARG A 351 37.45 -24.82 -12.83
CA ARG A 351 37.58 -23.73 -11.85
C ARG A 351 38.51 -24.11 -10.69
N ARG A 352 38.51 -25.37 -10.24
CA ARG A 352 39.46 -25.86 -9.23
C ARG A 352 40.89 -25.85 -9.78
N LYS A 353 41.11 -26.35 -10.99
CA LYS A 353 42.43 -26.31 -11.65
C LYS A 353 42.97 -24.88 -11.78
N LEU A 354 42.15 -23.94 -12.25
CA LEU A 354 42.54 -22.52 -12.33
C LEU A 354 42.86 -21.93 -10.95
N ALA A 355 42.18 -22.36 -9.89
CA ALA A 355 42.47 -21.91 -8.53
C ALA A 355 43.79 -22.53 -7.99
N GLU A 356 44.07 -23.79 -8.32
CA GLU A 356 45.34 -24.47 -8.00
C GLU A 356 46.51 -23.81 -8.74
N GLU A 357 46.38 -23.56 -10.06
CA GLU A 357 47.40 -22.85 -10.86
C GLU A 357 47.66 -21.42 -10.35
N ALA A 358 46.62 -20.71 -9.90
CA ALA A 358 46.78 -19.39 -9.29
C ALA A 358 47.47 -19.46 -7.91
N SER A 359 47.25 -20.53 -7.14
CA SER A 359 47.91 -20.75 -5.86
C SER A 359 49.39 -21.11 -6.02
N GLU A 360 49.75 -21.90 -7.02
CA GLU A 360 51.15 -22.27 -7.30
C GLU A 360 51.97 -21.05 -7.73
N LYS A 361 51.45 -20.24 -8.66
CA LYS A 361 52.13 -19.01 -9.10
C LYS A 361 52.31 -17.99 -7.97
N GLY A 362 51.35 -17.91 -7.05
CA GLY A 362 51.49 -17.05 -5.85
C GLY A 362 52.52 -17.53 -4.84
N SER A 363 52.94 -18.81 -4.88
CA SER A 363 53.95 -19.36 -3.97
C SER A 363 55.38 -19.17 -4.47
N GLU A 364 55.62 -19.07 -5.78
CA GLU A 364 56.96 -18.85 -6.34
C GLU A 364 57.37 -17.36 -6.31
N GLU A 365 56.42 -16.43 -6.44
CA GLU A 365 56.71 -14.99 -6.44
C GLU A 365 56.83 -14.38 -5.02
N SER A 366 56.51 -15.16 -3.97
CA SER A 366 56.55 -14.69 -2.57
C SER A 366 57.78 -15.16 -1.77
N ALA A 367 58.71 -15.91 -2.37
CA ALA A 367 59.89 -16.41 -1.67
C ALA A 367 61.00 -15.35 -1.47
N ASP A 368 60.99 -14.23 -2.22
CA ASP A 368 62.09 -13.24 -2.21
C ASP A 368 61.76 -11.85 -1.62
N GLU A 369 60.53 -11.57 -1.17
CA GLU A 369 60.16 -10.25 -0.62
C GLU A 369 59.67 -10.25 0.84
N SER A 370 60.01 -11.27 1.65
CA SER A 370 59.74 -11.26 3.10
C SER A 370 61.00 -11.11 3.94
N ALA A 371 61.71 -9.99 3.75
CA ALA A 371 62.65 -9.46 4.73
C ALA A 371 62.38 -7.96 4.99
N LYS A 372 61.15 -7.61 5.38
CA LYS A 372 60.84 -6.47 6.27
C LYS A 372 59.32 -6.32 6.49
N GLY A 373 58.87 -6.61 7.71
CA GLY A 373 57.75 -5.89 8.32
C GLY A 373 56.36 -6.50 8.18
N ALA A 374 55.97 -7.29 9.20
CA ALA A 374 54.69 -7.25 9.90
C ALA A 374 53.39 -7.01 9.08
N ALA A 375 52.61 -8.09 8.88
CA ALA A 375 51.19 -8.15 9.26
C ALA A 375 50.62 -9.55 8.92
N THR A 376 50.33 -10.35 9.94
CA THR A 376 49.58 -11.60 9.83
C THR A 376 48.14 -11.33 9.38
N LEU A 377 47.77 -11.81 8.19
CA LEU A 377 46.38 -11.85 7.72
C LEU A 377 45.69 -13.13 8.24
N PRO A 378 44.42 -13.06 8.69
CA PRO A 378 43.74 -14.19 9.29
C PRO A 378 43.25 -15.17 8.23
N THR A 379 43.74 -16.41 8.28
CA THR A 379 43.19 -17.57 7.59
C THR A 379 41.78 -17.88 8.08
N ARG A 380 40.76 -17.28 7.45
CA ARG A 380 39.39 -17.78 7.57
C ARG A 380 39.25 -19.04 6.72
N PHE A 381 39.38 -20.18 7.39
CA PHE A 381 38.88 -21.47 6.94
C PHE A 381 37.46 -21.31 6.34
N PHE A 382 37.34 -21.56 5.04
CA PHE A 382 36.04 -21.84 4.42
C PHE A 382 35.67 -23.27 4.80
N GLU A 383 35.15 -23.44 6.01
CA GLU A 383 34.49 -24.67 6.40
C GLU A 383 33.27 -24.84 5.48
N ALA A 384 33.29 -25.92 4.71
CA ALA A 384 32.21 -26.27 3.78
C ALA A 384 30.91 -26.38 4.58
N SER A 385 30.09 -25.34 4.52
CA SER A 385 28.69 -25.41 4.92
C SER A 385 28.02 -26.40 3.97
N SER A 386 27.93 -27.64 4.43
CA SER A 386 27.05 -28.65 3.88
C SER A 386 25.64 -28.05 3.92
N THR A 387 25.17 -27.63 2.75
CA THR A 387 23.78 -27.26 2.56
C THR A 387 22.94 -28.50 2.83
N GLY A 388 22.48 -28.62 4.08
CA GLY A 388 21.38 -29.48 4.48
C GLY A 388 20.12 -29.01 3.76
N LEU A 389 19.95 -29.49 2.53
CA LEU A 389 18.74 -29.28 1.75
C LEU A 389 18.49 -30.52 0.88
N VAL A 390 18.44 -31.66 1.57
CA VAL A 390 17.78 -32.88 1.08
C VAL A 390 16.73 -33.25 2.11
N ILE A 391 15.54 -32.68 1.95
CA ILE A 391 14.34 -33.13 2.65
C ILE A 391 13.88 -34.37 1.88
N ARG A 392 14.11 -35.55 2.45
CA ARG A 392 13.49 -36.81 2.00
C ARG A 392 11.96 -36.68 2.15
N PRO A 393 11.16 -36.91 1.09
CA PRO A 393 9.72 -37.08 1.24
C PRO A 393 9.45 -38.51 1.71
N GLY A 394 8.93 -38.70 2.93
CA GLY A 394 8.49 -40.03 3.38
C GLY A 394 8.36 -40.29 4.88
N THR A 395 8.68 -39.34 5.76
CA THR A 395 8.52 -39.55 7.21
C THR A 395 7.54 -38.56 7.84
N ASP A 396 6.60 -39.10 8.61
CA ASP A 396 5.54 -38.38 9.30
C ASP A 396 6.08 -37.27 10.22
N LEU A 397 5.50 -36.09 10.07
CA LEU A 397 5.87 -34.87 10.78
C LEU A 397 5.43 -34.91 12.26
N LEU A 398 6.26 -35.47 13.14
CA LEU A 398 6.28 -35.05 14.54
C LEU A 398 7.09 -33.76 14.66
N ARG A 399 6.33 -32.67 14.78
CA ARG A 399 6.80 -31.29 14.95
C ARG A 399 7.49 -31.10 16.29
N THR A 400 8.80 -31.30 16.34
CA THR A 400 9.65 -30.84 17.45
C THR A 400 10.06 -29.39 17.22
N VAL A 401 9.70 -28.53 18.17
CA VAL A 401 10.05 -27.11 18.19
C VAL A 401 11.43 -26.98 18.82
N SER A 402 12.45 -26.62 18.04
CA SER A 402 13.77 -26.25 18.56
C SER A 402 13.89 -24.72 18.70
N PRO A 403 14.38 -24.18 19.83
CA PRO A 403 14.52 -22.75 20.03
C PRO A 403 15.78 -22.18 19.33
N GLN A 404 15.54 -21.08 18.62
CA GLN A 404 16.47 -20.07 18.12
C GLN A 404 17.83 -19.98 18.83
N ILE A 405 18.90 -20.30 18.08
CA ILE A 405 20.25 -19.78 18.29
C ILE A 405 20.47 -18.67 17.27
N THR A 406 20.68 -17.44 17.73
CA THR A 406 21.07 -16.28 16.92
C THR A 406 22.60 -16.16 16.91
N PRO A 407 23.31 -16.37 15.79
CA PRO A 407 24.70 -15.96 15.70
C PRO A 407 24.80 -14.45 15.44
N SER A 408 25.48 -13.77 16.35
CA SER A 408 25.87 -12.36 16.28
C SER A 408 26.87 -12.12 15.15
N VAL A 409 26.56 -11.19 14.26
CA VAL A 409 27.45 -10.69 13.20
C VAL A 409 28.22 -9.47 13.72
N PRO A 410 29.56 -9.43 13.68
CA PRO A 410 30.33 -8.22 13.99
C PRO A 410 30.37 -7.24 12.79
N PRO A 411 30.54 -5.93 13.04
CA PRO A 411 30.47 -4.91 11.99
C PRO A 411 31.73 -4.92 11.10
N SER A 412 31.52 -4.88 9.79
CA SER A 412 32.57 -4.73 8.79
C SER A 412 33.13 -3.31 8.76
N ALA A 413 34.45 -3.19 8.90
CA ALA A 413 35.21 -1.98 8.61
C ALA A 413 35.08 -1.62 7.12
N HIS A 414 34.70 -0.38 6.84
CA HIS A 414 34.68 0.17 5.48
C HIS A 414 36.06 0.74 5.15
N THR A 415 36.74 0.12 4.18
CA THR A 415 37.80 0.77 3.41
C THR A 415 37.16 1.73 2.41
N SER A 416 37.68 2.95 2.33
CA SER A 416 37.28 3.95 1.36
C SER A 416 38.01 3.69 0.05
N GLU A 417 37.27 3.36 -1.00
CA GLU A 417 37.78 3.24 -2.35
C GLU A 417 37.13 4.30 -3.24
N THR A 418 37.98 5.21 -3.69
CA THR A 418 37.75 6.28 -4.64
C THR A 418 37.37 5.73 -6.00
N ALA A 419 36.18 6.07 -6.50
CA ALA A 419 35.77 5.86 -7.89
C ALA A 419 34.80 6.98 -8.33
N PRO A 420 34.71 7.27 -9.65
CA PRO A 420 34.87 8.63 -10.16
C PRO A 420 33.57 9.43 -10.35
N THR A 421 33.80 10.72 -10.55
CA THR A 421 32.90 11.82 -10.89
C THR A 421 31.84 11.42 -11.91
N ARG A 422 30.57 11.31 -11.48
CA ARG A 422 29.44 11.12 -12.38
C ARG A 422 28.70 12.43 -12.63
N THR A 423 28.63 12.72 -13.93
CA THR A 423 27.98 13.82 -14.64
C THR A 423 26.64 14.28 -14.06
N ARG A 424 26.59 15.60 -13.89
CA ARG A 424 25.44 16.47 -13.63
C ARG A 424 24.46 16.38 -14.81
N ASP A 425 23.26 15.82 -14.60
CA ASP A 425 22.10 16.30 -15.35
C ASP A 425 20.72 15.99 -14.74
N THR A 426 19.82 16.96 -14.90
CA THR A 426 18.38 16.99 -14.54
C THR A 426 17.99 17.20 -13.07
N THR A 427 17.94 18.48 -12.73
CA THR A 427 17.10 19.10 -11.71
C THR A 427 15.68 18.52 -11.62
N ARG A 428 15.40 17.82 -10.51
CA ARG A 428 14.02 17.55 -10.06
C ARG A 428 13.61 18.63 -9.05
N PRO A 429 12.51 19.39 -9.24
CA PRO A 429 12.11 20.40 -8.26
C PRO A 429 11.70 19.74 -6.95
N ARG A 430 12.41 20.12 -5.87
CA ARG A 430 12.13 19.76 -4.47
C ARG A 430 10.70 20.18 -4.10
N LYS A 431 9.88 19.23 -3.67
CA LYS A 431 8.65 19.52 -2.92
C LYS A 431 9.04 20.12 -1.56
N ARG A 432 8.66 21.38 -1.33
CA ARG A 432 8.66 22.02 -0.01
C ARG A 432 7.91 21.14 1.01
N PRO A 433 8.39 21.00 2.26
CA PRO A 433 7.62 20.36 3.32
C PRO A 433 6.35 21.19 3.57
N ALA A 434 5.21 20.51 3.59
CA ALA A 434 3.92 21.13 3.86
C ALA A 434 3.94 21.77 5.25
N ARG A 435 3.65 23.08 5.31
CA ARG A 435 3.18 23.76 6.52
C ARG A 435 2.05 22.93 7.12
N ALA A 436 2.04 22.81 8.45
CA ALA A 436 1.00 22.15 9.23
C ALA A 436 -0.38 22.48 8.65
N ALA A 437 -1.08 21.46 8.18
CA ALA A 437 -2.37 21.62 7.56
C ALA A 437 -3.34 22.17 8.62
N ASN A 438 -3.91 23.35 8.34
CA ASN A 438 -5.06 23.87 9.07
C ASN A 438 -6.11 22.76 9.23
N PRO A 439 -6.84 22.68 10.36
CA PRO A 439 -7.88 21.71 10.55
C PRO A 439 -8.86 21.77 9.38
N VAL A 440 -9.00 20.64 8.70
CA VAL A 440 -9.87 20.52 7.52
C VAL A 440 -11.30 20.80 7.99
N ARG A 441 -11.80 22.01 7.72
CA ARG A 441 -13.19 22.36 7.99
C ARG A 441 -14.06 21.42 7.18
N HIS A 442 -14.77 20.53 7.85
CA HIS A 442 -15.72 19.64 7.21
C HIS A 442 -16.92 20.46 6.74
N LEU A 443 -17.20 20.43 5.44
CA LEU A 443 -18.40 21.03 4.87
C LEU A 443 -19.65 20.44 5.56
N SER A 444 -20.67 21.28 5.77
CA SER A 444 -21.98 20.82 6.25
C SER A 444 -22.58 19.79 5.26
N PRO A 445 -23.48 18.89 5.70
CA PRO A 445 -24.13 17.92 4.81
C PRO A 445 -24.78 18.56 3.57
N GLY A 446 -25.42 19.73 3.75
CA GLY A 446 -25.99 20.51 2.64
C GLY A 446 -24.93 21.03 1.66
N ALA A 447 -23.82 21.58 2.17
CA ALA A 447 -22.72 22.05 1.34
C ALA A 447 -22.00 20.89 0.60
N ARG A 448 -21.94 19.70 1.19
CA ARG A 448 -21.45 18.49 0.49
C ARG A 448 -22.40 18.06 -0.62
N LYS A 449 -23.71 18.11 -0.40
CA LYS A 449 -24.71 17.77 -1.42
C LYS A 449 -24.66 18.77 -2.58
N ALA A 450 -24.63 20.07 -2.29
CA ALA A 450 -24.47 21.12 -3.28
C ALA A 450 -23.16 20.94 -4.06
N ALA A 451 -22.01 20.76 -3.38
CA ALA A 451 -20.73 20.52 -4.05
C ALA A 451 -20.72 19.24 -4.91
N ALA A 452 -21.43 18.19 -4.49
CA ALA A 452 -21.58 16.97 -5.27
C ALA A 452 -22.48 17.17 -6.51
N GLU A 453 -23.54 17.97 -6.39
CA GLU A 453 -24.41 18.35 -7.51
C GLU A 453 -23.67 19.26 -8.50
N THR A 454 -22.91 20.25 -8.02
CA THR A 454 -22.06 21.11 -8.88
C THR A 454 -20.95 20.29 -9.55
N ALA A 455 -20.35 19.33 -8.85
CA ALA A 455 -19.34 18.44 -9.44
C ALA A 455 -19.95 17.49 -10.49
N LYS A 456 -21.18 17.01 -10.27
CA LYS A 456 -21.92 16.20 -11.26
C LYS A 456 -22.28 17.03 -12.49
N ALA A 457 -22.78 18.25 -12.30
CA ALA A 457 -23.10 19.17 -13.39
C ALA A 457 -21.85 19.52 -14.21
N ALA A 458 -20.75 19.92 -13.55
CA ALA A 458 -19.48 20.20 -14.23
C ALA A 458 -18.93 18.99 -14.99
N SER A 459 -19.17 17.76 -14.49
CA SER A 459 -18.81 16.54 -15.22
C SER A 459 -19.74 16.26 -16.41
N ALA A 460 -20.98 16.74 -16.40
CA ALA A 460 -21.93 16.52 -17.48
C ALA A 460 -21.58 17.35 -18.72
N ASP A 461 -21.19 18.62 -18.53
CA ASP A 461 -20.76 19.49 -19.63
C ASP A 461 -19.46 18.99 -20.27
N GLU A 462 -18.50 18.55 -19.45
CA GLU A 462 -17.26 17.92 -19.95
C GLU A 462 -17.58 16.65 -20.75
N ASN A 463 -18.47 15.81 -20.23
CA ASN A 463 -18.89 14.58 -20.92
C ASN A 463 -19.54 14.88 -22.27
N ALA A 464 -20.46 15.85 -22.34
CA ALA A 464 -21.13 16.24 -23.56
C ALA A 464 -20.16 16.80 -24.60
N ALA A 465 -19.24 17.68 -24.18
CA ALA A 465 -18.25 18.29 -25.05
C ALA A 465 -17.27 17.26 -25.65
N ILE A 466 -16.88 16.25 -24.86
CA ILE A 466 -16.04 15.14 -25.34
C ILE A 466 -16.82 14.23 -26.27
N GLU A 467 -18.08 13.92 -25.98
CA GLU A 467 -18.92 13.11 -26.88
C GLU A 467 -19.17 13.78 -28.22
N GLU A 468 -19.40 15.09 -28.24
CA GLU A 468 -19.56 15.87 -29.47
C GLU A 468 -18.27 15.88 -30.29
N TRP A 469 -17.12 16.04 -29.64
CA TRP A 469 -15.83 15.93 -30.31
C TRP A 469 -15.60 14.53 -30.90
N ILE A 470 -15.91 13.46 -30.15
CA ILE A 470 -15.83 12.08 -30.66
C ILE A 470 -16.74 11.92 -31.88
N ARG A 471 -17.97 12.45 -31.84
CA ARG A 471 -18.91 12.43 -32.98
C ARG A 471 -18.33 13.16 -34.20
N GLY A 472 -17.70 14.31 -34.01
CA GLY A 472 -17.03 15.06 -35.08
C GLY A 472 -15.88 14.26 -35.72
N GLN A 473 -15.03 13.65 -34.90
CA GLN A 473 -13.93 12.81 -35.37
C GLN A 473 -14.42 11.57 -36.15
N LEU A 474 -15.49 10.92 -35.67
CA LEU A 474 -16.10 9.79 -36.36
C LEU A 474 -16.74 10.21 -37.70
N LYS A 475 -17.40 11.36 -37.76
CA LYS A 475 -17.94 11.92 -39.02
C LYS A 475 -16.84 12.26 -40.04
N ALA A 476 -15.68 12.70 -39.55
CA ALA A 476 -14.50 12.95 -40.38
C ALA A 476 -13.76 11.67 -40.82
N GLY A 477 -14.24 10.49 -40.46
CA GLY A 477 -13.61 9.21 -40.82
C GLY A 477 -12.38 8.83 -39.97
N HIS A 478 -12.08 9.58 -38.91
CA HIS A 478 -10.96 9.28 -38.03
C HIS A 478 -11.29 8.15 -37.03
N THR A 479 -10.32 7.28 -36.76
CA THR A 479 -10.46 6.23 -35.76
C THR A 479 -10.18 6.76 -34.35
N VAL A 480 -11.24 6.93 -33.56
CA VAL A 480 -11.12 7.40 -32.17
C VAL A 480 -10.79 6.23 -31.25
N ASN A 481 -9.60 6.23 -30.66
CA ASN A 481 -9.14 5.23 -29.68
C ASN A 481 -9.19 5.81 -28.26
N ARG A 482 -9.07 4.96 -27.23
CA ARG A 482 -9.00 5.37 -25.83
C ARG A 482 -7.96 6.46 -25.58
N LYS A 483 -6.76 6.31 -26.15
CA LYS A 483 -5.65 7.24 -25.93
C LYS A 483 -5.97 8.63 -26.47
N THR A 484 -6.61 8.73 -27.65
CA THR A 484 -6.99 10.02 -28.22
C THR A 484 -8.05 10.74 -27.38
N VAL A 485 -8.98 9.98 -26.77
CA VAL A 485 -9.95 10.55 -25.81
C VAL A 485 -9.27 11.00 -24.51
N GLU A 486 -8.34 10.22 -23.97
CA GLU A 486 -7.57 10.57 -22.76
C GLU A 486 -6.74 11.85 -22.99
N ASP A 487 -6.07 11.95 -24.13
CA ASP A 487 -5.24 13.10 -24.52
C ASP A 487 -6.11 14.35 -24.74
N GLU A 488 -7.22 14.22 -25.48
CA GLU A 488 -8.15 15.34 -25.73
C GLU A 488 -8.80 15.85 -24.45
N THR A 489 -9.25 14.96 -23.57
CA THR A 489 -9.84 15.34 -22.27
C THR A 489 -8.81 16.06 -21.42
N THR A 490 -7.56 15.59 -21.43
CA THR A 490 -6.47 16.24 -20.70
C THR A 490 -6.14 17.61 -21.28
N ARG A 491 -6.18 17.77 -22.61
CA ARG A 491 -6.01 19.04 -23.31
C ARG A 491 -7.09 20.05 -22.89
N ARG A 492 -8.37 19.68 -23.01
CA ARG A 492 -9.49 20.55 -22.62
C ARG A 492 -9.47 20.92 -21.14
N ARG A 493 -9.17 19.97 -20.24
CA ARG A 493 -9.00 20.28 -18.81
C ARG A 493 -7.90 21.31 -18.54
N LYS A 494 -6.80 21.26 -19.30
CA LYS A 494 -5.71 22.24 -19.18
C LYS A 494 -6.16 23.62 -19.68
N GLU A 495 -6.94 23.67 -20.76
CA GLU A 495 -7.49 24.92 -21.31
C GLU A 495 -8.53 25.54 -20.36
N THR A 496 -9.52 24.76 -19.90
CA THR A 496 -10.63 25.27 -19.08
C THR A 496 -10.25 25.56 -17.63
N HIS A 497 -9.36 24.75 -17.03
CA HIS A 497 -9.06 24.84 -15.59
C HIS A 497 -7.62 25.23 -15.26
N GLY A 498 -6.76 25.33 -16.28
CA GLY A 498 -5.32 25.54 -16.11
C GLY A 498 -4.56 24.26 -15.75
N PRO A 499 -3.22 24.25 -15.94
CA PRO A 499 -2.40 23.04 -15.83
C PRO A 499 -2.40 22.44 -14.42
N LYS A 500 -2.47 23.28 -13.38
CA LYS A 500 -2.46 22.83 -11.97
C LYS A 500 -3.74 22.08 -11.58
N LYS A 501 -4.92 22.55 -12.00
CA LYS A 501 -6.19 21.85 -11.71
C LYS A 501 -6.35 20.61 -12.59
N ALA A 502 -5.95 20.67 -13.86
CA ALA A 502 -5.94 19.50 -14.74
C ALA A 502 -5.11 18.35 -14.16
N ALA A 503 -3.93 18.65 -13.62
CA ALA A 503 -3.09 17.64 -12.95
C ALA A 503 -3.74 17.02 -11.70
N LYS A 504 -4.60 17.76 -10.99
CA LYS A 504 -5.34 17.24 -9.82
C LYS A 504 -6.53 16.36 -10.23
N LEU A 505 -7.22 16.71 -11.32
CA LEU A 505 -8.32 15.90 -11.86
C LEU A 505 -7.83 14.57 -12.43
N GLY A 506 -6.54 14.49 -12.80
CA GLY A 506 -5.91 13.28 -13.30
C GLY A 506 -6.35 12.90 -14.71
N THR A 507 -5.75 11.84 -15.24
CA THR A 507 -6.18 11.24 -16.50
C THR A 507 -7.51 10.52 -16.29
N PRO A 508 -8.47 10.63 -17.24
CA PRO A 508 -9.72 9.90 -17.14
C PRO A 508 -9.47 8.39 -17.12
N SER A 509 -10.34 7.65 -16.41
CA SER A 509 -10.20 6.21 -16.29
C SER A 509 -10.51 5.49 -17.61
N LYS A 510 -9.90 4.31 -17.80
CA LYS A 510 -10.11 3.47 -18.99
C LYS A 510 -11.61 3.22 -19.27
N SER A 511 -12.39 2.93 -18.23
CA SER A 511 -13.83 2.67 -18.36
C SER A 511 -14.60 3.92 -18.79
N TRP A 512 -14.24 5.10 -18.27
CA TRP A 512 -14.88 6.36 -18.63
C TRP A 512 -14.69 6.67 -20.12
N SER A 513 -13.47 6.51 -20.64
CA SER A 513 -13.18 6.78 -22.06
C SER A 513 -13.96 5.85 -23.00
N TYR A 514 -14.08 4.56 -22.66
CA TYR A 514 -14.91 3.63 -23.45
C TYR A 514 -16.40 3.93 -23.35
N GLU A 515 -16.90 4.36 -22.19
CA GLU A 515 -18.29 4.78 -22.05
C GLU A 515 -18.61 5.99 -22.93
N ARG A 516 -17.70 6.99 -23.01
CA ARG A 516 -17.89 8.15 -23.90
C ARG A 516 -17.83 7.76 -25.38
N ILE A 517 -16.90 6.88 -25.77
CA ILE A 517 -16.85 6.35 -27.15
C ILE A 517 -18.14 5.60 -27.50
N ALA A 518 -18.66 4.76 -26.58
CA ALA A 518 -19.90 4.01 -26.79
C ALA A 518 -21.12 4.94 -26.90
N ALA A 519 -21.21 5.95 -26.02
CA ALA A 519 -22.26 6.96 -26.05
C ALA A 519 -22.25 7.77 -27.35
N ALA A 520 -21.06 8.22 -27.78
CA ALA A 520 -20.89 8.95 -29.04
C ALA A 520 -21.22 8.12 -30.29
N LYS A 521 -21.02 6.80 -30.25
CA LYS A 521 -21.43 5.86 -31.31
C LYS A 521 -22.92 5.54 -31.32
N GLY A 522 -23.72 6.11 -30.41
CA GLY A 522 -25.14 5.82 -30.31
C GLY A 522 -25.47 4.44 -29.70
N ARG A 523 -24.48 3.71 -29.18
CA ARG A 523 -24.73 2.48 -28.41
C ARG A 523 -25.10 2.88 -26.98
N LYS A 524 -26.33 3.37 -26.78
CA LYS A 524 -26.89 3.44 -25.42
C LYS A 524 -26.90 2.00 -24.88
N ARG A 525 -26.14 1.77 -23.81
CA ARG A 525 -26.34 0.58 -22.98
C ARG A 525 -27.69 0.77 -22.32
N ASP A 526 -28.70 0.02 -22.74
CA ASP A 526 -29.90 -0.19 -21.94
C ASP A 526 -29.44 -0.80 -20.61
N ARG A 527 -29.33 0.05 -19.57
CA ARG A 527 -28.94 -0.34 -18.21
C ARG A 527 -30.13 -0.87 -17.41
N SER A 528 -31.18 -1.33 -18.10
CA SER A 528 -32.40 -1.91 -17.50
C SER A 528 -32.43 -3.44 -17.54
N ALA A 529 -31.27 -4.10 -17.66
CA ALA A 529 -31.13 -5.55 -17.52
C ALA A 529 -30.14 -5.92 -16.41
#